data_AF-A0AAJ1TCF2-F1
#
_entry.id   AF-A0AAJ1TCF2-F1
#
_cell.length_a   1.000
_cell.length_b   1.000
_cell.length_c   1.000
_cell.angle_alpha   90.00
_cell.angle_beta   90.00
_cell.angle_gamma   90.00
#
_symmetry.space_group_name_H-M   'P 1'
#
loop_
_entity.id
_entity.type
_entity.pdbx_description
1 polymer ?
#
loop_
_entity_poly.entity_id
_entity_poly.type
_entity_poly.pdbx_seq_one_letter_code
_entity_poly.pdbx_strand_id
1 'polypeptide(L)'
;MTSTPTGPVPHAGLLPTAMEFLAEHPVVDGHNDLPWALREQVRYDLSRRDIAEDQSAHLHTDIARLRAGGVGAQFWSVYVRSDLGGDEAVSATLEQIDCVDQLLARHPADLARAESADAMEKARGEGRIASLKGAEGGHSINNSLATLRALYALGVRYMTLTHNDNIAWADSATDTERLGGLSAFGREVVREMNRTGMLVDLSHVSAGTMRDALATSEAPVIFSHSSSRAVCDHPRNIPDDVLAQLPANGGVAMATFVPKFILPAAVEWTLRADENLRSHGHHHLDTGEEAMALHRAFEAAHPRPVATASTVADHLDHMREVAGVDHIGIGGDYDGTAFTPAGLEDVAGYPNLIAELLSRNWSTADLAKLTWGNAVRVLRDAEAVSRDLSARRGPSNATLEQLDG
;
A
#
# COMPACT_ATOMS: atom_id res chain seq x y z
N MET A 1 -31.13 -2.18 8.13
CA MET A 1 -30.94 -0.78 8.57
C MET A 1 -30.44 -0.81 10.00
N THR A 2 -29.16 -1.19 10.16
CA THR A 2 -28.46 -1.09 11.44
C THR A 2 -27.75 0.26 11.42
N SER A 3 -28.18 1.16 12.30
CA SER A 3 -27.50 2.43 12.53
C SER A 3 -26.07 2.15 12.96
N THR A 4 -25.11 2.50 12.12
CA THR A 4 -23.71 2.65 12.51
C THR A 4 -23.64 3.64 13.67
N PRO A 5 -22.92 3.33 14.76
CA PRO A 5 -22.70 4.30 15.82
C PRO A 5 -21.75 5.36 15.27
N THR A 6 -22.31 6.51 14.88
CA THR A 6 -21.58 7.74 14.63
C THR A 6 -21.11 8.30 15.96
N GLY A 7 -20.03 7.73 16.49
CA GLY A 7 -19.27 8.38 17.56
C GLY A 7 -18.86 9.79 17.11
N PRO A 8 -18.77 10.77 18.03
CA PRO A 8 -18.32 12.11 17.67
C PRO A 8 -16.92 12.03 17.05
N VAL A 9 -16.73 12.69 15.90
CA VAL A 9 -15.40 12.83 15.27
C VAL A 9 -14.46 13.49 16.29
N PRO A 10 -13.38 12.82 16.72
CA PRO A 10 -12.40 13.43 17.61
C PRO A 10 -11.84 14.71 16.97
N HIS A 11 -11.63 15.76 17.78
CA HIS A 11 -11.02 17.02 17.34
C HIS A 11 -11.76 17.79 16.21
N ALA A 12 -13.09 17.75 16.18
CA ALA A 12 -13.92 18.50 15.21
C ALA A 12 -13.54 19.99 15.04
N GLY A 13 -12.95 20.64 16.05
CA GLY A 13 -12.45 22.02 15.95
C GLY A 13 -11.20 22.21 15.08
N LEU A 14 -10.41 21.15 14.85
CA LEU A 14 -9.18 21.18 14.02
C LEU A 14 -9.42 20.70 12.59
N LEU A 15 -10.58 20.10 12.30
CA LEU A 15 -10.91 19.58 10.98
C LEU A 15 -10.84 20.63 9.86
N PRO A 16 -11.36 21.87 10.02
CA PRO A 16 -11.21 22.91 8.99
C PRO A 16 -9.75 23.24 8.69
N THR A 17 -8.89 23.30 9.72
CA THR A 17 -7.45 23.55 9.56
C THR A 17 -6.76 22.40 8.83
N ALA A 18 -7.14 21.15 9.13
CA ALA A 18 -6.63 19.97 8.42
C ALA A 18 -7.01 20.00 6.93
N MET A 19 -8.24 20.37 6.60
CA MET A 19 -8.71 20.48 5.22
C MET A 19 -7.99 21.62 4.45
N GLU A 20 -7.80 22.78 5.07
CA GLU A 20 -7.04 23.89 4.49
C GLU A 20 -5.58 23.48 4.22
N PHE A 21 -4.96 22.80 5.20
CA PHE A 21 -3.61 22.26 5.04
C PHE A 21 -3.52 21.27 3.86
N LEU A 22 -4.45 20.33 3.74
CA LEU A 22 -4.45 19.33 2.66
C LEU A 22 -4.74 19.93 1.27
N ALA A 23 -5.38 21.10 1.20
CA ALA A 23 -5.53 21.81 -0.07
C ALA A 23 -4.18 22.30 -0.64
N GLU A 24 -3.21 22.61 0.22
CA GLU A 24 -1.85 23.02 -0.17
C GLU A 24 -0.88 21.82 -0.23
N HIS A 25 -1.01 20.89 0.71
CA HIS A 25 -0.13 19.74 0.91
C HIS A 25 -0.93 18.43 0.90
N PRO A 26 -1.47 18.03 -0.27
CA PRO A 26 -2.37 16.89 -0.35
C PRO A 26 -1.64 15.57 -0.07
N VAL A 27 -2.40 14.51 0.19
CA VAL A 27 -1.90 13.16 0.45
C VAL A 27 -1.40 12.51 -0.85
N VAL A 28 -0.20 11.92 -0.78
CA VAL A 28 0.28 10.86 -1.66
C VAL A 28 -0.01 9.54 -0.95
N ASP A 29 -1.07 8.86 -1.37
CA ASP A 29 -1.43 7.57 -0.80
C ASP A 29 -0.67 6.44 -1.51
N GLY A 30 -0.04 5.59 -0.71
CA GLY A 30 0.88 4.55 -1.15
C GLY A 30 0.23 3.30 -1.74
N HIS A 31 -1.06 3.03 -1.45
CA HIS A 31 -1.70 1.78 -1.88
C HIS A 31 -3.24 1.86 -1.81
N ASN A 32 -3.89 1.68 -2.96
CA ASN A 32 -5.34 1.59 -3.10
C ASN A 32 -5.70 0.55 -4.18
N ASP A 33 -6.56 -0.40 -3.82
CA ASP A 33 -6.93 -1.56 -4.63
C ASP A 33 -8.21 -1.39 -5.45
N LEU A 34 -8.61 -0.14 -5.72
CA LEU A 34 -9.74 0.16 -6.61
C LEU A 34 -9.72 -0.70 -7.90
N PRO A 35 -8.59 -0.92 -8.61
CA PRO A 35 -8.55 -1.79 -9.78
C PRO A 35 -8.99 -3.24 -9.48
N TRP A 36 -8.53 -3.83 -8.37
CA TRP A 36 -8.96 -5.18 -7.96
C TRP A 36 -10.43 -5.21 -7.55
N ALA A 37 -10.93 -4.20 -6.83
CA ALA A 37 -12.35 -4.10 -6.51
C ALA A 37 -13.22 -4.02 -7.77
N LEU A 38 -12.78 -3.27 -8.80
CA LEU A 38 -13.45 -3.18 -10.09
C LEU A 38 -13.41 -4.52 -10.85
N ARG A 39 -12.31 -5.28 -10.75
CA ARG A 39 -12.20 -6.64 -11.29
C ARG A 39 -13.26 -7.55 -10.69
N GLU A 40 -13.32 -7.64 -9.36
CA GLU A 40 -14.15 -8.62 -8.67
C GLU A 40 -15.64 -8.24 -8.74
N GLN A 41 -15.97 -6.96 -8.58
CA GLN A 41 -17.37 -6.53 -8.51
C GLN A 41 -18.06 -6.46 -9.89
N VAL A 42 -17.34 -6.00 -10.91
CA VAL A 42 -17.94 -5.68 -12.22
C VAL A 42 -17.10 -6.13 -13.41
N ARG A 43 -16.01 -6.87 -13.20
CA ARG A 43 -15.09 -7.34 -14.24
C ARG A 43 -14.69 -6.21 -15.21
N TYR A 44 -14.32 -5.08 -14.62
CA TYR A 44 -13.91 -3.87 -15.34
C TYR A 44 -14.97 -3.24 -16.25
N ASP A 45 -16.26 -3.57 -16.11
CA ASP A 45 -17.32 -2.74 -16.67
C ASP A 45 -17.42 -1.44 -15.87
N LEU A 46 -16.55 -0.48 -16.21
CA LEU A 46 -16.40 0.79 -15.49
C LEU A 46 -17.66 1.65 -15.54
N SER A 47 -18.60 1.37 -16.46
CA SER A 47 -19.90 2.06 -16.48
C SER A 47 -20.80 1.68 -15.31
N ARG A 48 -20.57 0.51 -14.70
CA ARG A 48 -21.32 0.02 -13.52
C ARG A 48 -20.72 0.48 -12.19
N ARG A 49 -19.54 1.11 -12.25
CA ARG A 49 -18.78 1.68 -11.14
C ARG A 49 -18.11 2.96 -11.61
N ASP A 50 -18.90 3.91 -12.10
CA ASP A 50 -18.37 5.18 -12.56
C ASP A 50 -17.90 6.00 -11.35
N ILE A 51 -16.60 6.17 -11.19
CA ILE A 51 -16.00 6.88 -10.05
C ILE A 51 -16.17 8.40 -10.13
N ALA A 52 -16.79 8.94 -11.19
CA ALA A 52 -17.27 10.32 -11.18
C ALA A 52 -18.61 10.46 -10.41
N GLU A 53 -19.31 9.35 -10.14
CA GLU A 53 -20.52 9.30 -9.32
C GLU A 53 -20.22 8.86 -7.89
N ASP A 54 -21.20 8.98 -7.00
CA ASP A 54 -21.11 8.46 -5.63
C ASP A 54 -21.08 6.93 -5.63
N GLN A 55 -19.97 6.36 -5.20
CA GLN A 55 -19.76 4.92 -5.10
C GLN A 55 -19.74 4.42 -3.65
N SER A 56 -20.17 5.23 -2.67
CA SER A 56 -20.10 4.90 -1.22
C SER A 56 -20.81 3.61 -0.81
N ALA A 57 -21.78 3.16 -1.60
CA ALA A 57 -22.46 1.88 -1.38
C ALA A 57 -21.64 0.64 -1.79
N HIS A 58 -20.53 0.83 -2.50
CA HIS A 58 -19.80 -0.25 -3.19
C HIS A 58 -18.28 -0.19 -3.01
N LEU A 59 -17.72 1.00 -2.87
CA LEU A 59 -16.29 1.27 -2.89
C LEU A 59 -15.94 2.26 -1.78
N HIS A 60 -14.71 2.15 -1.27
CA HIS A 60 -14.08 3.20 -0.50
C HIS A 60 -13.70 4.41 -1.38
N THR A 61 -13.58 4.22 -2.70
CA THR A 61 -13.03 5.25 -3.59
C THR A 61 -14.03 5.74 -4.64
N ASP A 62 -14.16 7.07 -4.73
CA ASP A 62 -14.62 7.81 -5.91
C ASP A 62 -13.96 9.20 -5.95
N ILE A 63 -14.07 9.92 -7.06
CA ILE A 63 -13.38 11.20 -7.29
C ILE A 63 -13.82 12.26 -6.28
N ALA A 64 -15.10 12.33 -5.95
CA ALA A 64 -15.61 13.31 -4.99
C ALA A 64 -15.00 13.09 -3.61
N ARG A 65 -14.94 11.83 -3.15
CA ARG A 65 -14.32 11.49 -1.86
C ARG A 65 -12.81 11.63 -1.87
N LEU A 66 -12.11 11.29 -2.96
CA LEU A 66 -10.66 11.55 -3.08
C LEU A 66 -10.34 13.04 -2.88
N ARG A 67 -11.15 13.92 -3.51
CA ARG A 67 -11.01 15.37 -3.34
C ARG A 67 -11.37 15.83 -1.93
N ALA A 68 -12.45 15.31 -1.34
CA ALA A 68 -12.83 15.63 0.03
C ALA A 68 -11.76 15.20 1.06
N GLY A 69 -11.08 14.08 0.80
CA GLY A 69 -9.97 13.58 1.59
C GLY A 69 -8.64 14.30 1.36
N GLY A 70 -8.57 15.21 0.38
CA GLY A 70 -7.33 15.89 0.04
C GLY A 70 -6.26 14.97 -0.56
N VAL A 71 -6.66 13.93 -1.30
CA VAL A 71 -5.72 13.08 -2.04
C VAL A 71 -5.26 13.80 -3.30
N GLY A 72 -3.94 13.98 -3.43
CA GLY A 72 -3.30 14.66 -4.56
C GLY A 72 -2.46 13.73 -5.42
N ALA A 73 -2.07 12.58 -4.88
CA ALA A 73 -1.50 11.48 -5.65
C ALA A 73 -1.96 10.14 -5.08
N GLN A 74 -2.10 9.15 -5.97
CA GLN A 74 -2.43 7.79 -5.61
C GLN A 74 -1.52 6.84 -6.38
N PHE A 75 -0.89 5.91 -5.67
CA PHE A 75 -0.43 4.68 -6.28
C PHE A 75 -1.60 3.70 -6.36
N TRP A 76 -2.10 3.49 -7.58
CA TRP A 76 -3.12 2.49 -7.85
C TRP A 76 -2.46 1.11 -7.85
N SER A 77 -2.89 0.26 -6.93
CA SER A 77 -2.42 -1.12 -6.89
C SER A 77 -2.88 -1.84 -8.16
N VAL A 78 -1.94 -2.52 -8.82
CA VAL A 78 -2.22 -3.48 -9.89
C VAL A 78 -2.07 -4.91 -9.38
N TYR A 79 -2.47 -5.12 -8.12
CA TYR A 79 -2.51 -6.41 -7.44
C TYR A 79 -3.21 -7.49 -8.27
N VAL A 80 -2.68 -8.70 -8.16
CA VAL A 80 -3.33 -9.94 -8.58
C VAL A 80 -3.06 -11.01 -7.53
N ARG A 81 -3.97 -11.97 -7.39
CA ARG A 81 -3.85 -13.02 -6.38
C ARG A 81 -2.51 -13.77 -6.46
N SER A 82 -1.92 -14.05 -5.31
CA SER A 82 -0.66 -14.77 -5.16
C SER A 82 -0.74 -16.26 -5.52
N ASP A 83 -1.95 -16.84 -5.58
CA ASP A 83 -2.16 -18.21 -6.05
C ASP A 83 -2.27 -18.33 -7.58
N LEU A 84 -2.22 -17.20 -8.30
CA LEU A 84 -1.96 -17.19 -9.73
C LEU A 84 -0.45 -17.30 -9.97
N GLY A 85 -0.05 -18.21 -10.85
CA GLY A 85 1.34 -18.42 -11.23
C GLY A 85 1.56 -18.30 -12.73
N GLY A 86 2.82 -18.21 -13.14
CA GLY A 86 3.16 -18.23 -14.57
C GLY A 86 2.59 -17.04 -15.34
N ASP A 87 2.21 -17.30 -16.60
CA ASP A 87 1.69 -16.29 -17.51
C ASP A 87 0.29 -15.79 -17.13
N GLU A 88 -0.44 -16.51 -16.26
CA GLU A 88 -1.75 -16.10 -15.76
C GLU A 88 -1.62 -14.87 -14.84
N ALA A 89 -0.66 -14.88 -13.92
CA ALA A 89 -0.37 -13.73 -13.05
C ALA A 89 0.07 -12.50 -13.88
N VAL A 90 0.92 -12.70 -14.89
CA VAL A 90 1.35 -11.63 -15.79
C VAL A 90 0.16 -11.06 -16.55
N SER A 91 -0.67 -11.91 -17.14
CA SER A 91 -1.85 -11.48 -17.91
C SER A 91 -2.84 -10.70 -17.04
N ALA A 92 -3.13 -11.18 -15.84
CA ALA A 92 -3.98 -10.47 -14.90
C ALA A 92 -3.36 -9.12 -14.47
N THR A 93 -2.04 -9.04 -14.31
CA THR A 93 -1.35 -7.77 -13.98
C THR A 93 -1.50 -6.78 -15.14
N LEU A 94 -1.41 -7.24 -16.39
CA LEU A 94 -1.65 -6.40 -17.57
C LEU A 94 -3.10 -5.90 -17.63
N GLU A 95 -4.09 -6.73 -17.28
CA GLU A 95 -5.50 -6.31 -17.17
C GLU A 95 -5.70 -5.23 -16.09
N GLN A 96 -5.03 -5.36 -14.94
CA GLN A 96 -5.07 -4.34 -13.88
C GLN A 96 -4.44 -3.02 -14.33
N ILE A 97 -3.28 -3.08 -15.03
CA ILE A 97 -2.62 -1.91 -15.62
C ILE A 97 -3.54 -1.22 -16.63
N ASP A 98 -4.22 -1.99 -17.48
CA ASP A 98 -5.19 -1.49 -18.45
C ASP A 98 -6.41 -0.85 -17.76
N CYS A 99 -6.92 -1.44 -16.69
CA CYS A 99 -8.01 -0.84 -15.91
C CYS A 99 -7.65 0.57 -15.40
N VAL A 100 -6.43 0.76 -14.85
CA VAL A 100 -5.96 2.09 -14.42
C VAL A 100 -5.88 3.05 -15.61
N ASP A 101 -5.41 2.58 -16.77
CA ASP A 101 -5.32 3.41 -17.98
C ASP A 101 -6.69 3.80 -18.53
N GLN A 102 -7.69 2.92 -18.44
CA GLN A 102 -9.07 3.24 -18.77
C GLN A 102 -9.65 4.29 -17.82
N LEU A 103 -9.40 4.20 -16.50
CA LEU A 103 -9.82 5.22 -15.53
C LEU A 103 -9.22 6.60 -15.87
N LEU A 104 -7.92 6.64 -16.17
CA LEU A 104 -7.23 7.86 -16.58
C LEU A 104 -7.82 8.46 -17.87
N ALA A 105 -8.15 7.62 -18.84
CA ALA A 105 -8.76 8.06 -20.10
C ALA A 105 -10.21 8.55 -19.93
N ARG A 106 -10.98 7.97 -19.00
CA ARG A 106 -12.36 8.36 -18.70
C ARG A 106 -12.46 9.64 -17.90
N HIS A 107 -11.48 9.92 -17.03
CA HIS A 107 -11.53 11.04 -16.08
C HIS A 107 -10.32 11.99 -16.21
N PRO A 108 -9.98 12.50 -17.42
CA PRO A 108 -8.75 13.28 -17.65
C PRO A 108 -8.76 14.66 -16.97
N ALA A 109 -9.93 15.15 -16.58
CA ALA A 109 -10.09 16.40 -15.83
C ALA A 109 -9.71 16.25 -14.35
N ASP A 110 -9.80 15.03 -13.81
CA ASP A 110 -9.58 14.75 -12.39
C ASP A 110 -8.29 13.97 -12.15
N LEU A 111 -7.96 13.05 -13.05
CA LEU A 111 -6.80 12.17 -12.93
C LEU A 111 -5.73 12.53 -13.95
N ALA A 112 -4.47 12.45 -13.54
CA ALA A 112 -3.31 12.70 -14.40
C ALA A 112 -2.32 11.56 -14.28
N ARG A 113 -1.92 10.95 -15.41
CA ARG A 113 -0.85 9.95 -15.41
C ARG A 113 0.44 10.56 -14.84
N ALA A 114 0.99 9.94 -13.81
CA ALA A 114 2.23 10.36 -13.19
C ALA A 114 3.23 9.20 -13.16
N GLU A 115 4.34 9.41 -13.83
CA GLU A 115 5.38 8.40 -14.06
C GLU A 115 6.76 8.88 -13.58
N SER A 116 6.79 10.03 -12.90
CA SER A 116 7.96 10.64 -12.28
C SER A 116 7.55 11.60 -11.16
N ALA A 117 8.50 11.96 -10.29
CA ALA A 117 8.31 12.96 -9.25
C ALA A 117 7.88 14.32 -9.84
N ASP A 118 8.44 14.72 -10.97
CA ASP A 118 8.07 15.97 -11.64
C ASP A 118 6.66 15.90 -12.26
N ALA A 119 6.21 14.71 -12.69
CA ALA A 119 4.83 14.51 -13.15
C ALA A 119 3.84 14.62 -11.99
N MET A 120 4.19 14.16 -10.79
CA MET A 120 3.38 14.38 -9.58
C MET A 120 3.23 15.86 -9.26
N GLU A 121 4.34 16.61 -9.26
CA GLU A 121 4.32 18.06 -9.02
C GLU A 121 3.52 18.82 -10.07
N LYS A 122 3.63 18.42 -11.34
CA LYS A 122 2.82 18.97 -12.43
C LYS A 122 1.33 18.73 -12.21
N ALA A 123 0.93 17.50 -11.88
CA ALA A 123 -0.48 17.16 -11.63
C ALA A 123 -1.05 17.97 -10.46
N ARG A 124 -0.28 18.10 -9.37
CA ARG A 124 -0.65 18.97 -8.24
C ARG A 124 -0.87 20.41 -8.67
N GLY A 125 0.05 20.98 -9.46
CA GLY A 125 -0.07 22.35 -9.98
C GLY A 125 -1.27 22.57 -10.91
N GLU A 126 -1.77 21.49 -11.53
CA GLU A 126 -2.97 21.50 -12.39
C GLU A 126 -4.26 21.16 -11.62
N GLY A 127 -4.19 20.90 -10.31
CA GLY A 127 -5.35 20.51 -9.49
C GLY A 127 -5.90 19.12 -9.80
N ARG A 128 -5.07 18.25 -10.41
CA ARG A 128 -5.40 16.86 -10.77
C ARG A 128 -4.68 15.88 -9.85
N ILE A 129 -5.29 14.72 -9.65
CA ILE A 129 -4.75 13.65 -8.83
C ILE A 129 -3.69 12.90 -9.65
N ALA A 130 -2.43 12.99 -9.24
CA ALA A 130 -1.34 12.24 -9.83
C ALA A 130 -1.59 10.74 -9.65
N SER A 131 -1.70 10.00 -10.74
CA SER A 131 -2.05 8.58 -10.75
C SER A 131 -0.86 7.76 -11.20
N LEU A 132 -0.27 7.04 -10.26
CA LEU A 132 0.84 6.11 -10.44
C LEU A 132 0.33 4.67 -10.35
N LYS A 133 1.16 3.69 -10.70
CA LYS A 133 0.83 2.27 -10.59
C LYS A 133 1.85 1.54 -9.73
N GLY A 134 1.40 0.61 -8.90
CA GLY A 134 2.24 -0.23 -8.06
C GLY A 134 1.85 -1.70 -8.16
N ALA A 135 2.79 -2.57 -8.53
CA ALA A 135 2.54 -4.01 -8.57
C ALA A 135 2.65 -4.60 -7.16
N GLU A 136 1.74 -5.49 -6.79
CA GLU A 136 1.70 -6.05 -5.44
C GLU A 136 2.05 -7.54 -5.47
N GLY A 137 3.36 -7.81 -5.48
CA GLY A 137 3.94 -9.15 -5.42
C GLY A 137 4.82 -9.48 -6.62
N GLY A 138 5.96 -10.13 -6.33
CA GLY A 138 6.93 -10.53 -7.34
C GLY A 138 6.46 -11.64 -8.28
N HIS A 139 5.33 -12.30 -8.00
CA HIS A 139 4.70 -13.26 -8.93
C HIS A 139 4.24 -12.58 -10.22
N SER A 140 3.94 -11.27 -10.20
CA SER A 140 3.60 -10.48 -11.38
C SER A 140 4.68 -10.44 -12.47
N ILE A 141 5.94 -10.75 -12.13
CA ILE A 141 7.04 -10.79 -13.12
C ILE A 141 7.36 -12.20 -13.62
N ASN A 142 6.73 -13.24 -13.07
CA ASN A 142 6.94 -14.64 -13.44
C ASN A 142 8.44 -14.99 -13.56
N ASN A 143 9.23 -14.66 -12.53
CA ASN A 143 10.69 -14.87 -12.47
C ASN A 143 11.50 -14.30 -13.66
N SER A 144 10.98 -13.27 -14.33
CA SER A 144 11.59 -12.68 -15.53
C SER A 144 11.93 -11.20 -15.31
N LEU A 145 13.23 -10.90 -15.37
CA LEU A 145 13.74 -9.52 -15.33
C LEU A 145 13.30 -8.71 -16.55
N ALA A 146 13.04 -9.36 -17.69
CA ALA A 146 12.47 -8.70 -18.86
C ALA A 146 11.01 -8.29 -18.63
N THR A 147 10.23 -9.14 -17.95
CA THR A 147 8.85 -8.82 -17.56
C THR A 147 8.83 -7.67 -16.57
N LEU A 148 9.72 -7.65 -15.57
CA LEU A 148 9.90 -6.52 -14.65
C LEU A 148 10.11 -5.19 -15.42
N ARG A 149 11.03 -5.18 -16.39
CA ARG A 149 11.27 -4.00 -17.24
C ARG A 149 10.04 -3.62 -18.09
N ALA A 150 9.29 -4.60 -18.57
CA ALA A 150 8.07 -4.36 -19.33
C ALA A 150 6.99 -3.70 -18.46
N LEU A 151 6.80 -4.16 -17.21
CA LEU A 151 5.86 -3.52 -16.27
C LEU A 151 6.26 -2.07 -15.99
N TYR A 152 7.56 -1.79 -15.82
CA TYR A 152 8.03 -0.41 -15.68
C TYR A 152 7.70 0.45 -16.91
N ALA A 153 7.92 -0.09 -18.11
CA ALA A 153 7.60 0.60 -19.38
C ALA A 153 6.10 0.87 -19.54
N LEU A 154 5.24 0.08 -18.88
CA LEU A 154 3.78 0.27 -18.82
C LEU A 154 3.32 1.23 -17.71
N GLY A 155 4.26 1.84 -17.00
CA GLY A 155 4.01 2.89 -16.00
C GLY A 155 4.05 2.41 -14.55
N VAL A 156 4.40 1.15 -14.26
CA VAL A 156 4.57 0.67 -12.88
C VAL A 156 5.79 1.33 -12.24
N ARG A 157 5.65 1.82 -11.00
CA ARG A 157 6.69 2.59 -10.29
C ARG A 157 7.11 2.01 -8.94
N TYR A 158 6.37 1.07 -8.38
CA TYR A 158 6.89 0.16 -7.36
C TYR A 158 6.48 -1.29 -7.65
N MET A 159 7.20 -2.23 -7.05
CA MET A 159 6.73 -3.61 -6.92
C MET A 159 6.98 -4.10 -5.49
N THR A 160 5.92 -4.59 -4.84
CA THR A 160 6.02 -5.32 -3.57
C THR A 160 6.68 -6.67 -3.85
N LEU A 161 7.73 -7.03 -3.10
CA LEU A 161 8.51 -8.22 -3.47
C LEU A 161 7.73 -9.53 -3.29
N THR A 162 6.83 -9.59 -2.32
CA THR A 162 5.84 -10.68 -2.15
C THR A 162 4.45 -10.09 -1.91
N HIS A 163 3.42 -10.92 -2.02
CA HIS A 163 2.15 -10.67 -1.35
C HIS A 163 2.08 -11.59 -0.12
N ASN A 164 0.96 -12.25 0.17
CA ASN A 164 0.79 -13.08 1.37
C ASN A 164 1.55 -14.41 1.37
N ASP A 165 1.99 -14.89 0.20
CA ASP A 165 2.66 -16.18 0.05
C ASP A 165 4.11 -16.00 -0.37
N ASN A 166 4.97 -16.95 0.00
CA ASN A 166 6.33 -17.01 -0.50
C ASN A 166 6.34 -17.20 -2.02
N ILE A 167 7.35 -16.62 -2.67
CA ILE A 167 7.68 -16.90 -4.06
C ILE A 167 9.07 -17.52 -4.16
N ALA A 168 9.48 -17.92 -5.37
CA ALA A 168 10.72 -18.67 -5.56
C ALA A 168 11.99 -17.98 -5.03
N TRP A 169 11.96 -16.65 -4.88
CA TRP A 169 13.14 -15.83 -4.59
C TRP A 169 12.97 -14.84 -3.43
N ALA A 170 11.81 -14.83 -2.75
CA ALA A 170 11.54 -13.98 -1.58
C ALA A 170 10.53 -14.61 -0.62
N ASP A 171 10.78 -14.45 0.68
CA ASP A 171 9.89 -14.90 1.75
C ASP A 171 8.85 -13.82 2.15
N SER A 172 7.59 -14.23 2.32
CA SER A 172 6.49 -13.41 2.84
C SER A 172 6.43 -13.45 4.37
N ALA A 173 5.89 -12.40 4.99
CA ALA A 173 5.70 -12.35 6.45
C ALA A 173 4.57 -13.25 6.94
N THR A 174 3.64 -13.62 6.07
CA THR A 174 2.44 -14.40 6.41
C THR A 174 2.54 -15.86 5.96
N ASP A 175 3.73 -16.30 5.54
CA ASP A 175 4.03 -17.67 5.16
C ASP A 175 5.18 -18.24 6.02
N THR A 176 5.44 -19.54 5.90
CA THR A 176 6.52 -20.23 6.60
C THR A 176 7.85 -19.88 5.96
N GLU A 177 8.84 -19.47 6.76
CA GLU A 177 10.19 -19.15 6.27
C GLU A 177 10.79 -20.29 5.42
N ARG A 178 11.38 -19.93 4.26
CA ARG A 178 11.98 -20.89 3.31
C ARG A 178 13.41 -20.50 2.94
N LEU A 179 13.63 -19.23 2.60
CA LEU A 179 14.92 -18.70 2.15
C LEU A 179 15.67 -17.98 3.27
N GLY A 180 14.95 -17.53 4.30
CA GLY A 180 15.46 -16.63 5.33
C GLY A 180 15.58 -15.17 4.85
N GLY A 181 14.94 -14.81 3.74
CA GLY A 181 15.02 -13.47 3.16
C GLY A 181 14.89 -13.45 1.64
N LEU A 182 15.94 -12.99 0.95
CA LEU A 182 16.04 -13.01 -0.52
C LEU A 182 17.02 -14.10 -0.97
N SER A 183 16.70 -14.74 -2.09
CA SER A 183 17.66 -15.59 -2.81
C SER A 183 18.69 -14.76 -3.59
N ALA A 184 19.62 -15.41 -4.32
CA ALA A 184 20.55 -14.68 -5.18
C ALA A 184 19.81 -14.02 -6.36
N PHE A 185 18.80 -14.70 -6.94
CA PHE A 185 17.90 -14.09 -7.92
C PHE A 185 17.07 -12.95 -7.32
N GLY A 186 16.55 -13.09 -6.10
CA GLY A 186 15.80 -12.01 -5.43
C GLY A 186 16.62 -10.73 -5.25
N ARG A 187 17.91 -10.87 -4.91
CA ARG A 187 18.85 -9.74 -4.88
C ARG A 187 19.11 -9.16 -6.27
N GLU A 188 19.07 -9.96 -7.33
CA GLU A 188 19.19 -9.48 -8.72
C GLU A 188 17.93 -8.73 -9.17
N VAL A 189 16.74 -9.16 -8.74
CA VAL A 189 15.49 -8.41 -8.94
C VAL A 189 15.60 -7.02 -8.32
N VAL A 190 16.02 -6.91 -7.04
CA VAL A 190 16.26 -5.62 -6.38
C VAL A 190 17.25 -4.74 -7.17
N ARG A 191 18.37 -5.31 -7.64
CA ARG A 191 19.36 -4.58 -8.45
C ARG A 191 18.81 -4.09 -9.78
N GLU A 192 17.94 -4.86 -10.45
CA GLU A 192 17.32 -4.44 -11.71
C GLU A 192 16.23 -3.39 -11.44
N MET A 193 15.47 -3.49 -10.33
CA MET A 193 14.53 -2.46 -9.89
C MET A 193 15.24 -1.12 -9.67
N ASN A 194 16.37 -1.11 -8.94
CA ASN A 194 17.19 0.11 -8.76
C ASN A 194 17.68 0.68 -10.09
N ARG A 195 18.18 -0.18 -11.00
CA ARG A 195 18.69 0.25 -12.31
C ARG A 195 17.60 0.84 -13.19
N THR A 196 16.39 0.28 -13.11
CA THR A 196 15.23 0.74 -13.88
C THR A 196 14.60 1.99 -13.27
N GLY A 197 14.68 2.18 -11.96
CA GLY A 197 14.01 3.26 -11.22
C GLY A 197 12.65 2.85 -10.67
N MET A 198 12.40 1.54 -10.57
CA MET A 198 11.23 1.01 -9.86
C MET A 198 11.55 0.94 -8.37
N LEU A 199 10.69 1.54 -7.54
CA LEU A 199 10.82 1.48 -6.09
C LEU A 199 10.64 0.04 -5.60
N VAL A 200 11.53 -0.39 -4.71
CA VAL A 200 11.43 -1.66 -3.99
C VAL A 200 10.44 -1.47 -2.85
N ASP A 201 9.31 -2.17 -2.90
CA ASP A 201 8.31 -2.14 -1.83
C ASP A 201 8.43 -3.37 -0.93
N LEU A 202 8.52 -3.10 0.37
CA LEU A 202 8.76 -4.05 1.45
C LEU A 202 7.54 -4.25 2.35
N SER A 203 6.36 -3.76 1.94
CA SER A 203 5.12 -4.32 2.46
C SER A 203 5.05 -5.82 2.17
N HIS A 204 4.27 -6.56 2.94
CA HIS A 204 4.09 -8.03 2.91
C HIS A 204 5.29 -8.90 3.25
N VAL A 205 6.50 -8.49 2.90
CA VAL A 205 7.68 -9.38 2.97
C VAL A 205 8.07 -9.73 4.40
N SER A 206 8.74 -10.87 4.58
CA SER A 206 9.30 -11.27 5.87
C SER A 206 10.33 -10.25 6.38
N ALA A 207 10.56 -10.20 7.69
CA ALA A 207 11.60 -9.33 8.25
C ALA A 207 13.02 -9.69 7.76
N GLY A 208 13.29 -10.95 7.40
CA GLY A 208 14.53 -11.35 6.74
C GLY A 208 14.66 -10.68 5.37
N THR A 209 13.58 -10.71 4.59
CA THR A 209 13.51 -10.09 3.26
C THR A 209 13.64 -8.57 3.33
N MET A 210 13.06 -7.92 4.34
CA MET A 210 13.25 -6.48 4.58
C MET A 210 14.73 -6.12 4.71
N ARG A 211 15.47 -6.86 5.55
CA ARG A 211 16.89 -6.63 5.82
C ARG A 211 17.76 -6.91 4.60
N ASP A 212 17.51 -8.01 3.89
CA ASP A 212 18.24 -8.36 2.68
C ASP A 212 18.03 -7.34 1.56
N ALA A 213 16.80 -6.84 1.40
CA ALA A 213 16.49 -5.81 0.42
C ALA A 213 17.17 -4.47 0.76
N LEU A 214 17.13 -4.04 2.03
CA LEU A 214 17.84 -2.84 2.50
C LEU A 214 19.35 -2.95 2.33
N ALA A 215 19.94 -4.13 2.58
CA ALA A 215 21.36 -4.38 2.37
C ALA A 215 21.77 -4.41 0.88
N THR A 216 20.82 -4.73 -0.02
CA THR A 216 21.07 -4.85 -1.46
C THR A 216 20.76 -3.57 -2.23
N SER A 217 19.75 -2.81 -1.81
CA SER A 217 19.21 -1.68 -2.56
C SER A 217 20.17 -0.49 -2.59
N GLU A 218 20.48 -0.01 -3.78
CA GLU A 218 21.22 1.24 -4.01
C GLU A 218 20.29 2.48 -4.03
N ALA A 219 18.97 2.27 -4.04
CA ALA A 219 17.95 3.32 -4.03
C ALA A 219 17.11 3.30 -2.74
N PRO A 220 16.43 4.41 -2.42
CA PRO A 220 15.41 4.42 -1.39
C PRO A 220 14.33 3.35 -1.62
N VAL A 221 14.01 2.59 -0.57
CA VAL A 221 12.91 1.62 -0.56
C VAL A 221 11.63 2.26 -0.02
N ILE A 222 10.50 1.60 -0.20
CA ILE A 222 9.26 1.97 0.45
C ILE A 222 8.65 0.79 1.22
N PHE A 223 7.74 1.12 2.14
CA PHE A 223 6.66 0.23 2.54
C PHE A 223 5.38 0.93 2.12
N SER A 224 4.72 0.48 1.06
CA SER A 224 3.52 1.12 0.50
C SER A 224 2.33 1.17 1.46
N HIS A 225 2.18 0.19 2.35
CA HIS A 225 1.11 0.09 3.34
C HIS A 225 1.52 -0.87 4.49
N SER A 226 2.34 -0.39 5.43
CA SER A 226 2.74 -1.15 6.63
C SER A 226 2.93 -0.23 7.83
N SER A 227 2.52 -0.68 9.02
CA SER A 227 2.57 0.11 10.26
C SER A 227 3.63 -0.42 11.24
N SER A 228 3.81 0.21 12.41
CA SER A 228 4.82 -0.21 13.42
C SER A 228 4.50 -1.55 14.10
N ARG A 229 5.48 -2.48 14.15
CA ARG A 229 5.35 -3.76 14.87
C ARG A 229 5.50 -3.61 16.38
N ALA A 230 6.28 -2.62 16.84
CA ALA A 230 6.43 -2.35 18.26
C ALA A 230 5.13 -1.83 18.90
N VAL A 231 4.30 -1.12 18.13
CA VAL A 231 2.97 -0.64 18.57
C VAL A 231 1.94 -1.76 18.51
N CYS A 232 1.94 -2.58 17.46
CA CYS A 232 1.07 -3.73 17.32
C CYS A 232 1.83 -4.91 16.71
N ASP A 233 2.05 -5.97 17.51
CA ASP A 233 2.83 -7.13 17.08
C ASP A 233 2.05 -7.98 16.08
N HIS A 234 2.29 -7.72 14.79
CA HIS A 234 1.72 -8.44 13.67
C HIS A 234 2.78 -8.59 12.56
N PRO A 235 2.87 -9.75 11.88
CA PRO A 235 3.89 -9.98 10.85
C PRO A 235 3.87 -8.98 9.69
N ARG A 236 2.70 -8.42 9.35
CA ARG A 236 2.60 -7.36 8.34
C ARG A 236 3.22 -6.02 8.77
N ASN A 237 3.50 -5.82 10.05
CA ASN A 237 4.08 -4.58 10.54
C ASN A 237 5.62 -4.62 10.57
N ILE A 238 6.23 -3.43 10.55
CA ILE A 238 7.66 -3.21 10.39
C ILE A 238 8.37 -3.23 11.76
N PRO A 239 9.40 -4.08 11.96
CA PRO A 239 10.24 -4.05 13.16
C PRO A 239 11.06 -2.76 13.30
N ASP A 240 11.35 -2.34 14.53
CA ASP A 240 12.12 -1.12 14.80
C ASP A 240 13.54 -1.16 14.21
N ASP A 241 14.18 -2.33 14.19
CA ASP A 241 15.52 -2.48 13.60
C ASP A 241 15.53 -2.24 12.07
N VAL A 242 14.37 -2.42 11.41
CA VAL A 242 14.17 -2.11 10.00
C VAL A 242 13.81 -0.64 9.81
N LEU A 243 12.90 -0.10 10.62
CA LEU A 243 12.56 1.34 10.61
C LEU A 243 13.80 2.22 10.80
N ALA A 244 14.70 1.85 11.72
CA ALA A 244 15.92 2.58 12.02
C ALA A 244 16.95 2.59 10.87
N GLN A 245 16.78 1.75 9.84
CA GLN A 245 17.65 1.74 8.66
C GLN A 245 17.20 2.73 7.57
N LEU A 246 15.94 3.21 7.62
CA LEU A 246 15.39 4.12 6.61
C LEU A 246 16.15 5.44 6.46
N PRO A 247 16.66 6.09 7.52
CA PRO A 247 17.50 7.28 7.39
C PRO A 247 18.74 7.09 6.51
N ALA A 248 19.41 5.94 6.65
CA ALA A 248 20.61 5.64 5.87
C ALA A 248 20.28 5.24 4.42
N ASN A 249 19.15 4.54 4.22
CA ASN A 249 18.69 4.14 2.89
C ASN A 249 18.01 5.29 2.12
N GLY A 250 17.38 6.24 2.80
CA GLY A 250 16.57 7.33 2.23
C GLY A 250 15.09 7.01 2.04
N GLY A 251 14.67 5.78 2.36
CA GLY A 251 13.32 5.24 2.13
C GLY A 251 12.21 5.81 3.03
N VAL A 252 10.98 5.35 2.80
CA VAL A 252 9.77 5.80 3.51
C VAL A 252 8.86 4.62 3.88
N ALA A 253 8.38 4.59 5.13
CA ALA A 253 7.34 3.67 5.57
C ALA A 253 5.97 4.36 5.58
N MET A 254 5.03 3.88 4.77
CA MET A 254 3.71 4.47 4.60
C MET A 254 2.70 3.73 5.49
N ALA A 255 2.23 4.40 6.54
CA ALA A 255 1.38 3.78 7.56
C ALA A 255 0.02 3.39 6.99
N THR A 256 -0.44 2.17 7.29
CA THR A 256 -1.71 1.62 6.80
C THR A 256 -2.81 1.64 7.83
N PHE A 257 -4.05 1.54 7.37
CA PHE A 257 -5.25 1.68 8.19
C PHE A 257 -5.91 0.33 8.53
N VAL A 258 -5.38 -0.79 8.04
CA VAL A 258 -5.98 -2.12 8.24
C VAL A 258 -6.13 -2.45 9.73
N PRO A 259 -7.38 -2.51 10.28
CA PRO A 259 -7.60 -2.63 11.72
C PRO A 259 -6.95 -3.87 12.34
N LYS A 260 -6.98 -5.00 11.63
CA LYS A 260 -6.36 -6.26 12.08
C LYS A 260 -4.83 -6.25 12.07
N PHE A 261 -4.19 -5.16 11.62
CA PHE A 261 -2.75 -4.96 11.74
C PHE A 261 -2.40 -3.91 12.79
N ILE A 262 -3.26 -2.92 13.03
CA ILE A 262 -2.93 -1.74 13.82
C ILE A 262 -3.56 -1.70 15.22
N LEU A 263 -4.59 -2.52 15.47
CA LEU A 263 -5.24 -2.57 16.78
C LEU A 263 -4.98 -3.94 17.41
N PRO A 264 -4.24 -4.03 18.54
CA PRO A 264 -3.97 -5.31 19.21
C PRO A 264 -5.24 -6.13 19.49
N ALA A 265 -6.32 -5.46 19.92
CA ALA A 265 -7.61 -6.13 20.14
C ALA A 265 -8.19 -6.74 18.84
N ALA A 266 -8.01 -6.09 17.69
CA ALA A 266 -8.45 -6.63 16.41
C ALA A 266 -7.56 -7.78 15.93
N VAL A 267 -6.24 -7.74 16.18
CA VAL A 267 -5.33 -8.88 15.96
C VAL A 267 -5.81 -10.10 16.75
N GLU A 268 -6.01 -9.94 18.07
CA GLU A 268 -6.50 -11.01 18.94
C GLU A 268 -7.86 -11.54 18.50
N TRP A 269 -8.77 -10.64 18.12
CA TRP A 269 -10.08 -11.01 17.61
C TRP A 269 -9.99 -11.85 16.34
N THR A 270 -9.13 -11.44 15.38
CA THR A 270 -8.93 -12.18 14.12
C THR A 270 -8.35 -13.56 14.37
N LEU A 271 -7.35 -13.69 15.24
CA LEU A 271 -6.78 -15.00 15.60
C LEU A 271 -7.84 -15.95 16.18
N ARG A 272 -8.76 -15.43 17.00
CA ARG A 272 -9.88 -16.21 17.55
C ARG A 272 -10.92 -16.57 16.49
N ALA A 273 -11.21 -15.68 15.55
CA ALA A 273 -12.11 -15.96 14.43
C ALA A 273 -11.53 -17.05 13.52
N ASP A 274 -10.23 -16.97 13.22
CA ASP A 274 -9.51 -17.97 12.41
C ASP A 274 -9.48 -19.33 13.10
N GLU A 275 -9.27 -19.37 14.42
CA GLU A 275 -9.34 -20.59 15.20
C GLU A 275 -10.76 -21.16 15.24
N ASN A 276 -11.78 -20.31 15.31
CA ASN A 276 -13.18 -20.73 15.23
C ASN A 276 -13.48 -21.38 13.86
N LEU A 277 -12.99 -20.84 12.75
CA LEU A 277 -13.15 -21.50 11.44
C LEU A 277 -12.44 -22.85 11.41
N ARG A 278 -11.18 -22.89 11.87
CA ARG A 278 -10.38 -24.12 11.92
C ARG A 278 -11.01 -25.21 12.80
N SER A 279 -11.57 -24.85 13.95
CA SER A 279 -12.23 -25.80 14.85
C SER A 279 -13.51 -26.40 14.25
N HIS A 280 -14.08 -25.75 13.24
CA HIS A 280 -15.24 -26.23 12.47
C HIS A 280 -14.84 -26.87 11.13
N GLY A 281 -13.54 -27.14 10.91
CA GLY A 281 -13.05 -27.84 9.73
C GLY A 281 -12.86 -26.98 8.48
N HIS A 282 -12.93 -25.65 8.61
CA HIS A 282 -12.71 -24.72 7.50
C HIS A 282 -11.29 -24.14 7.54
N HIS A 283 -10.75 -23.85 6.35
CA HIS A 283 -9.58 -22.98 6.24
C HIS A 283 -9.97 -21.56 6.68
N HIS A 284 -9.08 -20.83 7.35
CA HIS A 284 -9.40 -19.48 7.86
C HIS A 284 -9.67 -18.45 6.74
N LEU A 285 -9.25 -18.74 5.51
CA LEU A 285 -9.56 -17.95 4.30
C LEU A 285 -10.75 -18.48 3.49
N ASP A 286 -11.49 -19.46 4.01
CA ASP A 286 -12.66 -20.02 3.31
C ASP A 286 -13.79 -18.97 3.25
N THR A 287 -14.22 -18.65 2.03
CA THR A 287 -15.31 -17.69 1.75
C THR A 287 -16.62 -18.37 1.32
N GLY A 288 -16.68 -19.71 1.43
CA GLY A 288 -17.89 -20.48 1.20
C GLY A 288 -19.03 -20.09 2.14
N GLU A 289 -20.27 -20.35 1.72
CA GLU A 289 -21.47 -19.91 2.43
C GLU A 289 -21.50 -20.37 3.90
N GLU A 290 -21.07 -21.61 4.16
CA GLU A 290 -20.98 -22.21 5.50
C GLU A 290 -19.91 -21.53 6.38
N ALA A 291 -18.69 -21.36 5.88
CA ALA A 291 -17.62 -20.65 6.57
C ALA A 291 -18.03 -19.20 6.89
N MET A 292 -18.67 -18.52 5.95
CA MET A 292 -19.17 -17.16 6.15
C MET A 292 -20.34 -17.12 7.16
N ALA A 293 -21.19 -18.15 7.22
CA ALA A 293 -22.22 -18.24 8.25
C ALA A 293 -21.61 -18.42 9.64
N LEU A 294 -20.60 -19.29 9.79
CA LEU A 294 -19.85 -19.48 11.02
C LEU A 294 -19.14 -18.20 11.47
N HIS A 295 -18.49 -17.50 10.53
CA HIS A 295 -17.82 -16.24 10.80
C HIS A 295 -18.80 -15.15 11.25
N ARG A 296 -19.96 -15.02 10.58
CA ARG A 296 -21.03 -14.10 11.01
C ARG A 296 -21.57 -14.44 12.39
N ALA A 297 -21.75 -15.72 12.71
CA ALA A 297 -22.18 -16.16 14.02
C ALA A 297 -21.14 -15.84 15.11
N PHE A 298 -19.86 -16.05 14.80
CA PHE A 298 -18.75 -15.66 15.68
C PHE A 298 -18.74 -14.16 15.94
N GLU A 299 -18.89 -13.33 14.90
CA GLU A 299 -18.91 -11.87 15.00
C GLU A 299 -20.14 -11.34 15.75
N ALA A 300 -21.30 -11.98 15.62
CA ALA A 300 -22.49 -11.63 16.40
C ALA A 300 -22.31 -11.91 17.91
N ALA A 301 -21.62 -12.99 18.27
CA ALA A 301 -21.32 -13.34 19.65
C ALA A 301 -20.13 -12.56 20.23
N HIS A 302 -19.19 -12.15 19.36
CA HIS A 302 -17.98 -11.44 19.72
C HIS A 302 -17.85 -10.22 18.80
N PRO A 303 -18.47 -9.09 19.14
CA PRO A 303 -18.40 -7.89 18.31
C PRO A 303 -16.96 -7.50 18.00
N ARG A 304 -16.70 -7.15 16.74
CA ARG A 304 -15.38 -6.76 16.24
C ARG A 304 -14.90 -5.47 16.92
N PRO A 305 -13.65 -5.41 17.42
CA PRO A 305 -13.04 -4.17 17.89
C PRO A 305 -12.88 -3.15 16.76
N VAL A 306 -13.11 -1.88 17.06
CA VAL A 306 -13.06 -0.79 16.08
C VAL A 306 -11.81 0.06 16.34
N ALA A 307 -10.91 0.12 15.36
CA ALA A 307 -9.78 1.05 15.35
C ALA A 307 -10.27 2.49 15.09
N THR A 308 -9.44 3.49 15.32
CA THR A 308 -9.77 4.91 15.06
C THR A 308 -8.60 5.64 14.39
N ALA A 309 -8.81 6.89 13.95
CA ALA A 309 -7.72 7.76 13.51
C ALA A 309 -6.61 7.90 14.58
N SER A 310 -6.97 7.89 15.87
CA SER A 310 -6.03 7.91 16.99
C SER A 310 -5.14 6.66 17.02
N THR A 311 -5.70 5.49 16.69
CA THR A 311 -4.92 4.25 16.54
C THR A 311 -3.85 4.37 15.47
N VAL A 312 -4.18 4.94 14.30
CA VAL A 312 -3.20 5.19 13.22
C VAL A 312 -2.14 6.20 13.67
N ALA A 313 -2.55 7.26 14.36
CA ALA A 313 -1.63 8.27 14.87
C ALA A 313 -0.64 7.70 15.91
N ASP A 314 -1.04 6.71 16.72
CA ASP A 314 -0.11 6.01 17.64
C ASP A 314 1.03 5.30 16.88
N HIS A 315 0.71 4.67 15.74
CA HIS A 315 1.72 4.08 14.87
C HIS A 315 2.62 5.15 14.25
N LEU A 316 2.06 6.26 13.78
CA LEU A 316 2.83 7.35 13.16
C LEU A 316 3.76 8.05 14.15
N ASP A 317 3.33 8.27 15.40
CA ASP A 317 4.18 8.83 16.46
C ASP A 317 5.40 7.94 16.71
N HIS A 318 5.20 6.63 16.87
CA HIS A 318 6.30 5.69 17.06
C HIS A 318 7.21 5.57 15.83
N MET A 319 6.63 5.47 14.63
CA MET A 319 7.41 5.43 13.39
C MET A 319 8.24 6.70 13.22
N ARG A 320 7.69 7.87 13.57
CA ARG A 320 8.43 9.14 13.57
C ARG A 320 9.59 9.13 14.57
N GLU A 321 9.40 8.55 15.75
CA GLU A 321 10.47 8.43 16.76
C GLU A 321 11.64 7.57 16.28
N VAL A 322 11.36 6.43 15.64
CA VAL A 322 12.39 5.46 15.23
C VAL A 322 13.00 5.80 13.86
N ALA A 323 12.16 6.03 12.85
CA ALA A 323 12.60 6.27 11.48
C ALA A 323 12.87 7.76 11.19
N GLY A 324 12.31 8.68 11.96
CA GLY A 324 12.36 10.12 11.68
C GLY A 324 11.25 10.58 10.72
N VAL A 325 10.87 11.86 10.84
CA VAL A 325 9.75 12.46 10.08
C VAL A 325 9.95 12.47 8.56
N ASP A 326 11.19 12.43 8.10
CA ASP A 326 11.53 12.36 6.67
C ASP A 326 11.29 10.96 6.07
N HIS A 327 10.94 9.96 6.87
CA HIS A 327 10.90 8.54 6.47
C HIS A 327 9.53 7.89 6.68
N ILE A 328 8.48 8.70 6.75
CA ILE A 328 7.10 8.23 6.96
C ILE A 328 6.13 8.80 5.92
N GLY A 329 5.10 8.05 5.59
CA GLY A 329 4.04 8.39 4.63
C GLY A 329 2.70 7.77 5.03
N ILE A 330 1.72 7.74 4.11
CA ILE A 330 0.39 7.18 4.32
C ILE A 330 0.02 6.22 3.19
N GLY A 331 -0.48 5.03 3.52
CA GLY A 331 -0.95 4.03 2.54
C GLY A 331 -2.18 3.32 3.06
N GLY A 332 -3.35 3.87 2.76
CA GLY A 332 -4.60 3.56 3.45
C GLY A 332 -5.14 2.15 3.25
N ASP A 333 -4.74 1.46 2.16
CA ASP A 333 -5.26 0.14 1.78
C ASP A 333 -6.78 0.15 1.46
N TYR A 334 -7.27 1.31 1.00
CA TYR A 334 -8.67 1.46 0.58
C TYR A 334 -8.99 0.55 -0.61
N ASP A 335 -10.23 0.04 -0.65
CA ASP A 335 -10.70 -1.02 -1.56
C ASP A 335 -9.92 -2.36 -1.50
N GLY A 336 -8.86 -2.46 -0.70
CA GLY A 336 -8.05 -3.68 -0.48
C GLY A 336 -8.41 -4.42 0.81
N THR A 337 -8.97 -3.70 1.78
CA THR A 337 -9.46 -4.26 3.04
C THR A 337 -10.97 -4.07 3.20
N ALA A 338 -11.64 -5.03 3.85
CA ALA A 338 -13.09 -4.99 4.10
C ALA A 338 -13.49 -4.12 5.30
N PHE A 339 -12.54 -3.78 6.18
CA PHE A 339 -12.81 -3.05 7.41
C PHE A 339 -11.83 -1.90 7.58
N THR A 340 -12.35 -0.77 8.05
CA THR A 340 -11.60 0.47 8.21
C THR A 340 -11.76 1.05 9.62
N PRO A 341 -10.83 1.90 10.07
CA PRO A 341 -10.95 2.61 11.34
C PRO A 341 -12.12 3.62 11.30
N ALA A 342 -12.73 3.87 12.46
CA ALA A 342 -13.72 4.95 12.59
C ALA A 342 -13.06 6.33 12.33
N GLY A 343 -13.73 7.15 11.52
CA GLY A 343 -13.20 8.40 10.97
C GLY A 343 -12.27 8.23 9.77
N LEU A 344 -11.98 6.99 9.35
CA LEU A 344 -11.20 6.65 8.16
C LEU A 344 -11.94 5.60 7.33
N GLU A 345 -13.26 5.70 7.28
CA GLU A 345 -14.13 4.70 6.66
C GLU A 345 -13.85 4.54 5.16
N ASP A 346 -13.49 5.64 4.49
CA ASP A 346 -13.22 5.72 3.07
C ASP A 346 -12.21 6.83 2.75
N VAL A 347 -11.89 7.01 1.47
CA VAL A 347 -10.83 7.94 1.04
C VAL A 347 -11.11 9.41 1.39
N ALA A 348 -12.31 9.78 1.87
CA ALA A 348 -12.57 11.12 2.39
C ALA A 348 -12.05 11.34 3.83
N GLY A 349 -11.56 10.30 4.49
CA GLY A 349 -11.25 10.30 5.92
C GLY A 349 -9.92 10.95 6.34
N TYR A 350 -8.94 11.13 5.43
CA TYR A 350 -7.60 11.63 5.79
C TYR A 350 -7.57 12.95 6.61
N PRO A 351 -8.45 13.94 6.38
CA PRO A 351 -8.51 15.15 7.21
C PRO A 351 -8.71 14.86 8.70
N ASN A 352 -9.39 13.77 9.06
CA ASN A 352 -9.56 13.36 10.46
C ASN A 352 -8.24 12.89 11.08
N LEU A 353 -7.40 12.16 10.33
CA LEU A 353 -6.06 11.78 10.77
C LEU A 353 -5.16 13.01 10.91
N ILE A 354 -5.21 13.94 9.96
CA ILE A 354 -4.43 15.17 10.05
C ILE A 354 -4.87 16.02 11.26
N ALA A 355 -6.18 16.11 11.54
CA ALA A 355 -6.69 16.79 12.72
C ALA A 355 -6.22 16.13 14.04
N GLU A 356 -6.17 14.80 14.10
CA GLU A 356 -5.59 14.05 15.20
C GLU A 356 -4.09 14.37 15.38
N LEU A 357 -3.30 14.35 14.31
CA LEU A 357 -1.86 14.65 14.40
C LEU A 357 -1.58 16.10 14.81
N LEU A 358 -2.39 17.06 14.33
CA LEU A 358 -2.36 18.44 14.78
C LEU A 358 -2.65 18.55 16.29
N SER A 359 -3.61 17.77 16.80
CA SER A 359 -3.92 17.74 18.25
C SER A 359 -2.75 17.20 19.08
N ARG A 360 -1.91 16.36 18.47
CA ARG A 360 -0.66 15.82 19.02
C ARG A 360 0.57 16.73 18.80
N ASN A 361 0.36 17.97 18.36
CA ASN A 361 1.41 18.97 18.10
C ASN A 361 2.37 18.63 16.96
N TRP A 362 1.93 17.87 15.95
CA TRP A 362 2.67 17.78 14.70
C TRP A 362 2.70 19.14 14.01
N SER A 363 3.88 19.58 13.57
CA SER A 363 4.00 20.84 12.85
C SER A 363 3.46 20.70 11.42
N THR A 364 3.03 21.81 10.83
CA THR A 364 2.63 21.84 9.41
C THR A 364 3.76 21.39 8.48
N ALA A 365 5.02 21.68 8.83
CA ALA A 365 6.19 21.20 8.08
C ALA A 365 6.36 19.67 8.17
N ASP A 366 6.12 19.08 9.35
CA ASP A 366 6.15 17.62 9.52
C ASP A 366 5.03 16.95 8.72
N LEU A 367 3.82 17.52 8.78
CA LEU A 367 2.67 17.02 8.04
C LEU A 367 2.89 17.14 6.53
N ALA A 368 3.51 18.21 6.03
CA ALA A 368 3.80 18.38 4.61
C ALA A 368 4.80 17.33 4.09
N LYS A 369 5.72 16.88 4.94
CA LYS A 369 6.61 15.74 4.65
C LYS A 369 5.82 14.43 4.59
N LEU A 370 4.99 14.17 5.61
CA LEU A 370 4.15 12.97 5.71
C LEU A 370 3.21 12.82 4.51
N THR A 371 2.52 13.89 4.12
CA THR A 371 1.49 13.82 3.08
C THR A 371 2.07 13.89 1.67
N TRP A 372 3.09 14.70 1.42
CA TRP A 372 3.57 14.95 0.05
C TRP A 372 5.07 14.79 -0.13
N GLY A 373 5.85 15.51 0.68
CA GLY A 373 7.27 15.74 0.41
C GLY A 373 8.12 14.48 0.39
N ASN A 374 7.86 13.55 1.31
CA ASN A 374 8.65 12.32 1.44
C ASN A 374 8.47 11.40 0.24
N ALA A 375 7.23 11.21 -0.23
CA ALA A 375 6.95 10.33 -1.37
C ALA A 375 7.53 10.89 -2.68
N VAL A 376 7.40 12.20 -2.92
CA VAL A 376 8.02 12.87 -4.08
C VAL A 376 9.54 12.77 -4.05
N ARG A 377 10.16 12.96 -2.87
CA ARG A 377 11.62 12.79 -2.69
C ARG A 377 12.06 11.38 -3.04
N VAL A 378 11.44 10.37 -2.46
CA VAL A 378 11.81 8.96 -2.68
C VAL A 378 11.73 8.57 -4.15
N LEU A 379 10.68 8.99 -4.86
CA LEU A 379 10.58 8.73 -6.29
C LEU A 379 11.69 9.46 -7.09
N ARG A 380 11.96 10.73 -6.77
CA ARG A 380 13.01 11.52 -7.42
C ARG A 380 14.41 10.94 -7.19
N ASP A 381 14.68 10.44 -5.99
CA ASP A 381 15.96 9.82 -5.64
C ASP A 381 16.13 8.47 -6.36
N ALA A 382 15.07 7.67 -6.48
CA ALA A 382 15.09 6.44 -7.26
C ALA A 382 15.36 6.70 -8.76
N GLU A 383 14.77 7.76 -9.33
CA GLU A 383 15.09 8.20 -10.70
C GLU A 383 16.57 8.62 -10.85
N ALA A 384 17.13 9.27 -9.83
CA ALA A 384 18.55 9.67 -9.84
C ALA A 384 19.48 8.46 -9.82
N VAL A 385 19.20 7.49 -8.95
CA VAL A 385 19.93 6.21 -8.89
C VAL A 385 19.80 5.43 -10.21
N SER A 386 18.61 5.39 -10.80
CA SER A 386 18.38 4.76 -12.11
C SER A 386 19.23 5.37 -13.22
N ARG A 387 19.32 6.72 -13.28
CA ARG A 387 20.18 7.41 -14.26
C ARG A 387 21.65 7.04 -14.10
N ASP A 388 22.16 7.03 -12.87
CA ASP A 388 23.54 6.64 -12.59
C ASP A 388 23.81 5.17 -12.94
N LEU A 389 22.98 4.25 -12.46
CA LEU A 389 23.13 2.82 -12.70
C LEU A 389 23.03 2.45 -14.17
N SER A 390 22.07 3.04 -14.91
CA SER A 390 21.90 2.81 -16.34
C SER A 390 23.06 3.37 -17.17
N ALA A 391 23.80 4.36 -16.66
CA ALA A 391 25.04 4.84 -17.29
C ALA A 391 26.23 3.91 -17.01
N ARG A 392 26.24 3.22 -15.86
CA ARG A 392 27.33 2.32 -15.44
C ARG A 392 27.20 0.89 -15.96
N ARG A 393 25.98 0.38 -16.15
CA ARG A 393 25.73 -1.01 -16.57
C ARG A 393 24.44 -1.16 -17.39
N GLY A 394 24.45 -2.13 -18.31
CA GLY A 394 23.27 -2.53 -19.08
C GLY A 394 22.25 -3.30 -18.24
N PRO A 395 21.06 -3.61 -18.80
CA PRO A 395 20.07 -4.47 -18.15
C PRO A 395 20.63 -5.86 -17.86
N SER A 396 20.21 -6.44 -16.73
CA SER A 396 20.55 -7.82 -16.42
C SER A 396 19.80 -8.80 -17.33
N ASN A 397 20.53 -9.86 -17.72
CA ASN A 397 20.03 -11.03 -18.47
C ASN A 397 20.12 -12.32 -17.63
N ALA A 398 20.33 -12.19 -16.31
CA ALA A 398 20.36 -13.33 -15.42
C ALA A 398 18.97 -14.01 -15.35
N THR A 399 18.96 -15.32 -15.15
CA THR A 399 17.74 -16.09 -14.87
C THR A 399 17.75 -16.63 -13.45
N LEU A 400 16.59 -17.09 -12.97
CA LEU A 400 16.47 -17.72 -11.66
C LEU A 400 17.33 -18.98 -11.58
N GLU A 401 17.30 -19.83 -12.61
CA GLU A 401 18.07 -21.08 -12.67
C GLU A 401 19.59 -20.80 -12.62
N GLN A 402 20.04 -19.71 -13.24
CA GLN A 402 21.46 -19.34 -13.22
C GLN A 402 21.96 -18.92 -11.82
N LEU A 403 21.09 -18.29 -11.02
CA LEU A 403 21.48 -17.71 -9.73
C LEU A 403 21.13 -18.60 -8.54
N ASP A 404 20.05 -19.37 -8.63
CA ASP A 404 19.50 -20.15 -7.53
C ASP A 404 19.46 -21.67 -7.78
N GLY A 405 19.71 -22.14 -9.02
CA GLY A 405 19.80 -23.56 -9.39
C GLY A 405 18.58 -24.11 -10.10
#